data_AF-A0A5C9DX01-F1
#
_entry.id   AF-A0A5C9DX01-F1
#
_cell.length_a   1.000
_cell.length_b   1.000
_cell.length_c   1.000
_cell.angle_alpha   90.00
_cell.angle_beta   90.00
_cell.angle_gamma   90.00
#
_symmetry.space_group_name_H-M   'P 1'
#
loop_
_entity.id
_entity.type
_entity.pdbx_description
1 polymer ?
#
loop_
_entity_poly.entity_id
_entity_poly.type
_entity_poly.pdbx_seq_one_letter_code
_entity_poly.pdbx_strand_id
1 'polypeptide(L)'
;MAKDELFIKRVFEIINELKIPLIDERVYDDVKISAKRGIIHVIFKFLEDESVIRGFLGLAEYFHSIIIKQEDQFFIPHNNMLFVLESE
;
A
#
# COMPACT_ATOMS: atom_id res chain seq x y z
N MET A 1 10.54 -7.62 12.28
CA MET A 1 9.46 -8.20 13.10
C MET A 1 8.67 -7.12 13.85
N ALA A 2 9.17 -6.53 14.95
CA ALA A 2 8.41 -5.51 15.68
C ALA A 2 8.22 -4.19 14.89
N LYS A 3 9.19 -3.81 14.04
CA LYS A 3 9.08 -2.64 13.14
C LYS A 3 8.03 -2.86 12.05
N ASP A 4 8.05 -4.04 11.42
CA ASP A 4 7.11 -4.40 10.35
C ASP A 4 5.66 -4.44 10.87
N GLU A 5 5.42 -5.01 12.06
CA GLU A 5 4.10 -4.98 12.69
C GLU A 5 3.60 -3.56 12.99
N LEU A 6 4.50 -2.69 13.50
CA LEU A 6 4.17 -1.29 13.76
C LEU A 6 3.84 -0.54 12.45
N PHE A 7 4.65 -0.75 11.41
CA PHE A 7 4.43 -0.19 10.08
C PHE A 7 3.07 -0.61 9.52
N ILE A 8 2.79 -1.90 9.48
CA ILE A 8 1.52 -2.44 8.99
C ILE A 8 0.35 -1.83 9.77
N LYS A 9 0.43 -1.83 11.11
CA LYS A 9 -0.61 -1.25 11.97
C LYS A 9 -0.87 0.22 11.65
N ARG A 10 0.18 1.03 11.45
CA ARG A 10 0.05 2.44 11.07
C ARG A 10 -0.62 2.63 9.71
N VAL A 11 -0.25 1.83 8.72
CA VAL A 11 -0.89 1.88 7.40
C VAL A 11 -2.38 1.58 7.51
N PHE A 12 -2.77 0.54 8.26
CA PHE A 12 -4.19 0.21 8.52
C PHE A 12 -4.94 1.33 9.25
N GLU A 13 -4.34 1.95 10.27
CA GLU A 13 -4.95 3.08 10.99
C GLU A 13 -5.31 4.22 10.04
N ILE A 14 -4.36 4.61 9.17
CA ILE A 14 -4.56 5.73 8.24
C ILE A 14 -5.51 5.36 7.09
N ILE A 15 -5.46 4.14 6.57
CA ILE A 15 -6.43 3.66 5.55
C ILE A 15 -7.87 3.78 6.06
N ASN A 16 -8.10 3.39 7.31
CA ASN A 16 -9.42 3.49 7.95
C ASN A 16 -9.84 4.95 8.18
N GLU A 17 -8.92 5.82 8.58
CA GLU A 17 -9.14 7.27 8.72
C GLU A 17 -9.59 7.88 7.38
N LEU A 18 -8.89 7.55 6.30
CA LEU A 18 -9.13 8.06 4.94
C LEU A 18 -10.27 7.33 4.21
N LYS A 19 -10.83 6.25 4.78
CA LYS A 19 -11.88 5.41 4.18
C LYS A 19 -11.50 4.86 2.79
N ILE A 20 -10.23 4.52 2.59
CA ILE A 20 -9.73 4.00 1.32
C ILE A 20 -10.07 2.50 1.22
N PRO A 21 -10.60 2.02 0.07
CA PRO A 21 -10.80 0.59 -0.13
C PRO A 21 -9.49 -0.19 -0.09
N LEU A 22 -9.44 -1.24 0.73
CA LEU A 22 -8.29 -2.11 0.90
C LEU A 22 -8.64 -3.55 0.50
N ILE A 23 -7.81 -4.13 -0.36
CA ILE A 23 -7.78 -5.57 -0.63
C ILE A 23 -6.63 -6.17 0.17
N ASP A 24 -6.96 -7.06 1.10
CA ASP A 24 -6.02 -7.80 1.94
C ASP A 24 -6.15 -9.29 1.63
N GLU A 25 -5.01 -9.97 1.46
CA GLU A 25 -4.90 -11.42 1.28
C GLU A 25 -5.67 -12.22 2.35
N ARG A 26 -5.79 -11.70 3.58
CA ARG A 26 -6.55 -12.34 4.67
C ARG A 26 -8.08 -12.25 4.53
N VAL A 27 -8.56 -11.27 3.77
CA VAL A 27 -10.00 -11.06 3.52
C VAL A 27 -10.44 -11.83 2.27
N TYR A 28 -9.50 -12.07 1.36
CA TYR A 28 -9.73 -12.73 0.09
C TYR A 28 -8.69 -13.84 -0.13
N ASP A 29 -8.76 -14.92 0.65
CA ASP A 29 -7.82 -16.06 0.63
C ASP A 29 -7.55 -16.63 -0.79
N ASP A 30 -8.41 -16.35 -1.78
CA ASP A 30 -8.29 -16.80 -3.18
C ASP A 30 -7.89 -15.69 -4.19
N VAL A 31 -7.60 -14.46 -3.75
CA VAL A 31 -7.23 -13.37 -4.64
C VAL A 31 -5.75 -13.48 -5.03
N LYS A 32 -5.50 -14.05 -6.21
CA LYS A 32 -4.18 -14.06 -6.85
C LYS A 32 -3.89 -12.70 -7.48
N ILE A 33 -3.12 -11.86 -6.78
CA ILE A 33 -2.65 -10.59 -7.30
C ILE A 33 -1.48 -10.84 -8.24
N SER A 34 -1.74 -10.74 -9.54
CA SER A 34 -0.71 -10.80 -10.59
C SER A 34 -0.31 -9.36 -10.94
N ALA A 35 0.63 -8.78 -10.20
CA ALA A 35 1.30 -7.55 -10.61
C ALA A 35 2.29 -7.86 -11.75
N LYS A 36 1.83 -8.00 -12.99
CA LYS A 36 2.74 -7.97 -14.15
C LYS A 36 3.20 -6.52 -14.35
N ARG A 37 4.52 -6.35 -14.39
CA ARG A 37 5.29 -5.09 -14.51
C ARG A 37 4.44 -3.90 -14.95
N GLY A 38 4.18 -2.97 -14.02
CA GLY A 38 4.01 -1.59 -14.42
C GLY A 38 5.27 -1.20 -15.22
N ILE A 39 5.11 -0.42 -16.29
CA ILE A 39 6.27 0.07 -17.05
C ILE A 39 7.16 0.92 -16.13
N ILE A 40 6.56 1.53 -15.11
CA ILE A 40 7.22 2.37 -14.11
C ILE A 40 6.84 1.87 -12.71
N HIS A 41 7.84 1.61 -11.88
CA HIS A 41 7.67 1.30 -10.46
C HIS A 41 8.14 2.51 -9.64
N VAL A 42 7.29 2.97 -8.71
CA VAL A 42 7.62 4.07 -7.79
C VAL A 42 7.57 3.53 -6.37
N ILE A 43 8.72 3.52 -5.69
CA ILE A 43 8.88 2.89 -4.39
C ILE A 43 8.97 3.96 -3.30
N PHE A 44 8.10 3.85 -2.30
CA PHE A 44 8.09 4.62 -1.08
C PHE A 44 8.66 3.72 0.02
N LYS A 45 9.78 4.13 0.60
CA LYS A 45 10.40 3.42 1.72
C LYS A 45 10.05 4.10 3.03
N PHE A 46 9.42 3.35 3.93
CA PHE A 46 9.11 3.85 5.25
C PHE A 46 10.35 3.80 6.15
N LEU A 47 10.84 4.98 6.53
CA LEU A 47 11.98 5.18 7.43
C LEU A 47 11.54 5.83 8.74
N GLU A 48 10.49 5.27 9.36
CA GLU A 48 9.87 5.80 10.59
C GLU A 48 9.21 7.19 10.44
N ASP A 49 9.06 7.67 9.20
CA ASP A 49 8.37 8.93 8.88
C ASP A 49 6.95 8.66 8.37
N GLU A 50 5.95 9.01 9.18
CA GLU A 50 4.52 8.87 8.84
C GLU A 50 4.11 9.72 7.62
N SER A 51 4.87 10.76 7.26
CA SER A 51 4.59 11.59 6.09
C SER A 51 4.70 10.78 4.79
N VAL A 52 5.57 9.76 4.75
CA VAL A 52 5.73 8.85 3.60
C VAL A 52 4.47 8.01 3.40
N ILE A 53 3.91 7.46 4.50
CA ILE A 53 2.67 6.69 4.46
C ILE A 53 1.52 7.58 4.03
N ARG A 54 1.39 8.78 4.62
CA ARG A 54 0.32 9.73 4.25
C ARG A 54 0.44 10.18 2.80
N GLY A 55 1.65 10.41 2.29
CA GLY A 55 1.89 10.75 0.89
C GLY A 55 1.46 9.62 -0.05
N PHE A 56 1.87 8.39 0.26
CA PHE A 56 1.46 7.21 -0.51
C PHE A 56 -0.07 7.02 -0.51
N LEU A 57 -0.72 7.06 0.66
CA LEU A 57 -2.17 6.87 0.76
C LEU A 57 -2.95 8.03 0.13
N GLY A 58 -2.43 9.26 0.21
CA GLY A 58 -3.00 10.41 -0.48
C GLY A 58 -3.00 10.26 -2.00
N LEU A 59 -2.04 9.53 -2.58
CA LEU A 59 -2.08 9.18 -4.00
C LEU A 59 -3.24 8.24 -4.34
N ALA A 60 -3.53 7.27 -3.46
CA ALA A 60 -4.67 6.37 -3.66
C ALA A 60 -5.99 7.15 -3.67
N GLU A 61 -6.15 8.10 -2.75
CA GLU A 61 -7.31 8.99 -2.70
C GLU A 61 -7.39 9.87 -3.96
N TYR A 62 -6.28 10.51 -4.32
CA TYR A 62 -6.19 11.38 -5.50
C TYR A 62 -6.52 10.65 -6.81
N PHE A 63 -6.05 9.41 -6.96
CA PHE A 63 -6.34 8.58 -8.13
C PHE A 63 -7.69 7.86 -8.06
N HIS A 64 -8.44 8.01 -6.96
CA HIS A 64 -9.65 7.23 -6.66
C HIS A 64 -9.42 5.71 -6.87
N SER A 65 -8.27 5.23 -6.40
CA SER A 65 -7.83 3.85 -6.59
C SER A 65 -8.02 3.02 -5.32
N ILE A 66 -7.70 1.74 -5.43
CA ILE A 66 -7.69 0.78 -4.34
C ILE A 66 -6.26 0.59 -3.82
N ILE A 67 -6.14 0.26 -2.54
CA ILE A 67 -4.89 -0.25 -1.96
C ILE A 67 -4.95 -1.77 -2.01
N ILE A 68 -3.85 -2.39 -2.41
CA ILE A 68 -3.66 -3.84 -2.33
C ILE A 68 -2.54 -4.11 -1.32
N LYS A 69 -2.78 -4.95 -0.32
CA LYS A 69 -1.75 -5.47 0.58
C LYS A 69 -1.34 -6.86 0.14
N GLN A 70 -0.03 -7.10 0.06
CA GLN A 70 0.55 -8.42 -0.14
C GLN A 70 1.78 -8.54 0.75
N GLU A 71 1.82 -9.54 1.63
CA GLU A 71 2.87 -9.69 2.64
C GLU A 71 3.07 -8.38 3.43
N ASP A 72 4.29 -7.84 3.50
CA ASP A 72 4.63 -6.61 4.23
C ASP A 72 4.67 -5.37 3.31
N GLN A 73 4.03 -5.45 2.14
CA GLN A 73 4.01 -4.38 1.14
C GLN A 73 2.59 -3.95 0.78
N PHE A 74 2.48 -2.69 0.37
CA PHE A 74 1.22 -2.10 -0.11
C PHE A 74 1.41 -1.54 -1.52
N PHE A 75 0.38 -1.65 -2.34
CA PHE A 75 0.42 -1.32 -3.75
C PHE A 75 -0.76 -0.44 -4.15
N ILE A 76 -0.49 0.54 -5.01
CA ILE A 76 -1.51 1.28 -5.75
C ILE A 76 -1.27 1.04 -7.24
N PRO A 77 -2.13 0.25 -7.91
CA PRO A 77 -2.10 0.16 -9.36
C PRO A 77 -2.72 1.43 -9.96
N HIS A 78 -2.02 2.04 -10.92
CA HIS A 78 -2.58 3.17 -11.66
C HIS A 78 -2.00 3.24 -13.08
N ASN A 79 -2.85 3.02 -14.10
CA ASN A 79 -2.46 3.00 -15.50
C ASN A 79 -1.27 2.04 -15.76
N ASN A 80 -0.14 2.57 -16.22
CA ASN A 80 1.10 1.84 -16.48
C ASN A 80 2.13 1.97 -15.33
N MET A 81 1.70 2.51 -14.18
CA MET A 81 2.52 2.71 -12.99
C MET A 81 2.06 1.80 -11.85
N LEU A 82 3.03 1.33 -11.08
CA LEU A 82 2.79 0.63 -9.83
C LEU A 82 3.51 1.39 -8.72
N PHE A 83 2.74 1.98 -7.82
CA PHE A 83 3.29 2.59 -6.60
C PHE A 83 3.36 1.51 -5.53
N VAL A 84 4.49 1.43 -4.84
CA VAL A 84 4.78 0.43 -3.82
C VAL A 84 5.19 1.15 -2.55
N LEU A 85 4.60 0.78 -1.43
CA LEU A 85 5.02 1.19 -0.10
C LEU A 85 5.56 -0.03 0.64
N GLU A 86 6.80 0.06 1.08
CA GLU A 86 7.52 -1.00 1.79
C GLU A 86 8.26 -0.45 3.00
N SER A 87 8.47 -1.28 4.02
CA SER A 87 9.44 -1.00 5.09
C SER A 87 10.86 -1.25 4.58
N GLU A 88 11.83 -0.45 5.04
CA GLU A 88 13.25 -0.79 4.91
C GLU A 88 13.64 -2.00 5.77
#